data_AF-A0AA35WB75-F1
#
_entry.id   AF-A0AA35WB75-F1
#
_cell.length_a   1.000
_cell.length_b   1.000
_cell.length_c   1.000
_cell.angle_alpha   90.00
_cell.angle_beta   90.00
_cell.angle_gamma   90.00
#
_symmetry.space_group_name_H-M   'P 1'
#
loop_
_entity.id
_entity.type
_entity.pdbx_description
1 polymer ?
#
loop_
_entity_poly.entity_id
_entity_poly.type
_entity_poly.pdbx_seq_one_letter_code
_entity_poly.pdbx_strand_id
1 'polypeptide(L)'
;MAASSRSRRLLKLGLSTAAVGTLGGGYAHVKDTPWWSSLPPVRFGRAAIAVLLASADYKWSLRNLEYGTDEYRSTMKEVHQRSALRLRRMCSLNGGLFVKVGQHIASLDYLLPREYVSTFKVFHSSAPSTPLLRLKRVIFEEFGVPAEELFSELGEQLGVASLAQCHRGVLHDGRVVAVKIQHPDVRKNGYTDMSVIDLLVSGVSFVFPNFHFQWLAREVRANLPNELDFQQEARNQEKFSAMFKHLTFIKAPRVYWRYTSTRVLTMEFCDGGKLDDLDYIEKHQLPVDEV
;
A
#
# COMPACT_ATOMS: atom_id res chain seq x y z
N MET A 1 -43.34 10.71 48.50
CA MET A 1 -43.60 9.76 47.39
C MET A 1 -42.72 10.15 46.22
N ALA A 2 -41.60 9.45 46.09
CA ALA A 2 -40.63 9.58 45.02
C ALA A 2 -40.93 8.59 43.89
N ALA A 3 -40.32 8.83 42.72
CA ALA A 3 -40.24 7.99 41.52
C ALA A 3 -41.20 8.34 40.36
N SER A 4 -40.71 9.13 39.39
CA SER A 4 -40.38 8.60 38.04
C SER A 4 -40.21 9.74 37.01
N SER A 5 -39.01 10.31 36.88
CA SER A 5 -38.67 11.10 35.69
C SER A 5 -37.17 11.17 35.36
N ARG A 6 -36.35 10.20 35.82
CA ARG A 6 -34.88 10.23 35.65
C ARG A 6 -34.25 9.10 34.82
N SER A 7 -35.00 8.24 34.13
CA SER A 7 -34.40 7.06 33.45
C SER A 7 -34.17 7.14 31.93
N ARG A 8 -34.24 8.32 31.28
CA ARG A 8 -33.98 8.44 29.82
C ARG A 8 -32.87 9.40 29.40
N ARG A 9 -32.03 9.90 30.33
CA ARG A 9 -30.88 10.78 30.01
C ARG A 9 -29.49 10.23 30.37
N LEU A 10 -29.38 8.95 30.76
CA LEU A 10 -28.12 8.34 31.23
C LEU A 10 -27.52 7.27 30.29
N LEU A 11 -27.81 7.32 28.98
CA LEU A 11 -27.25 6.39 27.99
C LEU A 11 -26.42 7.08 26.89
N LYS A 12 -25.90 8.28 27.18
CA LYS A 12 -25.00 9.04 26.29
C LYS A 12 -23.64 9.44 26.92
N LEU A 13 -23.28 8.88 28.07
CA LEU A 13 -21.94 9.04 28.65
C LEU A 13 -21.35 7.68 28.97
N GLY A 14 -20.34 7.27 28.19
CA GLY A 14 -19.57 6.08 28.48
C GLY A 14 -18.91 5.49 27.24
N LEU A 15 -17.93 6.20 26.67
CA LEU A 15 -16.75 5.66 25.97
C LEU A 15 -15.92 6.80 25.37
N SER A 16 -15.45 7.70 26.24
CA SER A 16 -14.46 8.72 25.90
C SER A 16 -13.52 8.90 27.09
N THR A 17 -12.56 7.98 27.20
CA THR A 17 -11.21 8.16 27.79
C THR A 17 -10.48 6.81 27.77
N ALA A 18 -9.87 6.49 26.64
CA ALA A 18 -8.60 5.79 26.60
C ALA A 18 -7.72 6.60 25.64
N ALA A 19 -7.10 7.61 26.22
CA ALA A 19 -6.23 8.56 25.56
C ALA A 19 -5.00 7.87 24.97
N VAL A 20 -4.64 8.30 23.76
CA VAL A 20 -3.28 8.71 23.38
C VAL A 20 -2.19 7.67 23.68
N GLY A 21 -1.94 6.77 22.72
CA GLY A 21 -0.81 5.84 22.82
C GLY A 21 -0.63 4.80 21.71
N THR A 22 -1.35 4.85 20.59
CA THR A 22 -1.29 3.77 19.56
C THR A 22 -1.23 4.24 18.12
N LEU A 23 -0.65 5.43 17.85
CA LEU A 23 -0.33 5.82 16.47
C LEU A 23 0.94 5.12 15.93
N GLY A 24 1.83 4.63 16.80
CA GLY A 24 3.01 3.84 16.40
C GLY A 24 2.90 2.32 16.60
N GLY A 25 2.04 1.84 17.50
CA GLY A 25 2.05 0.44 17.96
C GLY A 25 1.49 -0.59 16.97
N GLY A 26 0.64 -0.18 16.02
CA GLY A 26 0.11 -1.09 15.01
C GLY A 26 1.12 -1.46 13.91
N TYR A 27 2.21 -0.69 13.79
CA TYR A 27 3.14 -0.80 12.67
C TYR A 27 4.35 -1.70 12.96
N ALA A 28 4.71 -1.85 14.23
CA ALA A 28 5.84 -2.67 14.67
C ALA A 28 5.54 -4.19 14.68
N HIS A 29 4.29 -4.61 14.47
CA HIS A 29 3.87 -6.02 14.62
C HIS A 29 3.79 -6.85 13.33
N VAL A 30 4.38 -6.39 12.22
CA VAL A 30 4.53 -7.24 11.01
C VAL A 30 5.93 -7.86 10.93
N LYS A 31 6.60 -8.05 12.08
CA LYS A 31 7.84 -8.85 12.11
C LYS A 31 7.60 -10.36 12.21
N ASP A 32 6.42 -10.79 12.69
CA ASP A 32 6.09 -12.21 12.85
C ASP A 32 4.61 -12.50 12.56
N THR A 33 4.09 -12.08 11.40
CA THR A 33 2.78 -12.58 10.98
C THR A 33 2.89 -14.07 10.68
N PRO A 34 2.15 -14.95 11.39
CA PRO A 34 2.28 -16.39 11.21
C PRO A 34 2.02 -16.82 9.76
N TRP A 35 2.62 -17.92 9.31
CA TRP A 35 2.47 -18.44 7.95
C TRP A 35 0.99 -18.61 7.53
N TRP A 36 0.09 -18.90 8.47
CA TRP A 36 -1.34 -19.05 8.18
C TRP A 36 -2.02 -17.73 7.81
N SER A 37 -1.44 -16.60 8.18
CA SER A 37 -2.00 -15.26 7.90
C SER A 37 -1.96 -14.89 6.41
N SER A 38 -1.09 -15.54 5.63
CA SER A 38 -0.96 -15.36 4.18
C SER A 38 -1.79 -16.37 3.39
N LEU A 39 -2.56 -17.25 4.05
CA LEU A 39 -3.43 -18.21 3.38
C LEU A 39 -4.62 -17.50 2.72
N PRO A 40 -4.98 -17.85 1.47
CA PRO A 40 -6.07 -17.21 0.75
C PRO A 40 -7.41 -17.11 1.50
N PRO A 41 -7.90 -18.17 2.20
CA PRO A 41 -9.16 -18.09 2.94
C PRO A 41 -9.14 -17.07 4.07
N VAL A 42 -8.01 -16.93 4.77
CA VAL A 42 -7.84 -15.97 5.87
C VAL A 42 -7.84 -14.53 5.33
N ARG A 43 -7.12 -14.30 4.24
CA ARG A 43 -7.06 -13.00 3.55
C ARG A 43 -8.44 -12.57 3.05
N PHE A 44 -9.16 -13.51 2.42
CA PHE A 44 -10.54 -13.32 1.98
C PHE A 44 -11.46 -12.98 3.15
N GLY A 45 -11.43 -13.77 4.24
CA GLY A 45 -12.27 -13.54 5.41
C GLY A 45 -12.07 -12.15 6.02
N ARG A 46 -10.81 -11.70 6.16
CA ARG A 46 -10.50 -10.34 6.63
C ARG A 46 -11.09 -9.26 5.72
N ALA A 47 -10.92 -9.42 4.40
CA ALA A 47 -11.43 -8.47 3.41
C ALA A 47 -12.97 -8.43 3.41
N ALA A 48 -13.63 -9.59 3.41
CA ALA A 48 -15.08 -9.70 3.46
C ALA A 48 -15.66 -9.09 4.74
N ILE A 49 -15.10 -9.41 5.92
CA ILE A 49 -15.54 -8.83 7.20
C ILE A 49 -15.37 -7.30 7.19
N ALA A 50 -14.23 -6.79 6.72
CA ALA A 50 -14.00 -5.35 6.68
C ALA A 50 -15.02 -4.62 5.80
N VAL A 51 -15.31 -5.17 4.61
CA VAL A 51 -16.29 -4.63 3.66
C VAL A 51 -17.71 -4.72 4.19
N LEU A 52 -18.10 -5.86 4.77
CA LEU A 52 -19.42 -6.05 5.37
C LEU A 52 -19.67 -5.08 6.53
N LEU A 53 -18.70 -4.94 7.44
CA LEU A 53 -18.81 -4.01 8.57
C LEU A 53 -18.84 -2.55 8.13
N ALA A 54 -18.05 -2.18 7.11
CA ALA A 54 -18.13 -0.83 6.53
C ALA A 54 -19.54 -0.61 5.93
N SER A 55 -20.02 -1.54 5.11
CA SER A 55 -21.34 -1.47 4.48
C SER A 55 -22.48 -1.36 5.51
N ALA A 56 -22.41 -2.14 6.59
CA ALA A 56 -23.37 -2.06 7.69
C ALA A 56 -23.32 -0.71 8.42
N ASP A 57 -22.12 -0.14 8.64
CA ASP A 57 -21.93 1.17 9.26
C ASP A 57 -22.59 2.28 8.42
N TYR A 58 -22.44 2.26 7.10
CA TYR A 58 -23.16 3.18 6.19
C TYR A 58 -24.67 3.04 6.31
N LYS A 59 -25.21 1.82 6.21
CA LYS A 59 -26.66 1.60 6.25
C LYS A 59 -27.27 1.96 7.60
N TRP A 60 -26.55 1.70 8.70
CA TRP A 60 -27.03 1.98 10.04
C TRP A 60 -26.93 3.47 10.38
N SER A 61 -25.76 4.08 10.18
CA SER A 61 -25.48 5.45 10.60
C SER A 61 -26.25 6.48 9.79
N LEU A 62 -26.52 6.21 8.51
CA LEU A 62 -27.29 7.10 7.64
C LEU A 62 -28.79 6.77 7.64
N ARG A 63 -29.23 5.83 8.48
CA ARG A 63 -30.64 5.44 8.56
C ARG A 63 -31.47 6.59 9.12
N ASN A 64 -32.58 6.88 8.47
CA ASN A 64 -33.53 7.94 8.84
C ASN A 64 -32.96 9.37 8.77
N LEU A 65 -31.80 9.57 8.13
CA LEU A 65 -31.28 10.89 7.83
C LEU A 65 -31.71 11.30 6.42
N GLU A 66 -32.25 12.50 6.29
CA GLU A 66 -32.64 13.05 5.00
C GLU A 66 -31.40 13.48 4.20
N TYR A 67 -31.33 13.03 2.94
CA TYR A 67 -30.20 13.30 2.06
C TYR A 67 -30.04 14.80 1.83
N GLY A 68 -28.81 15.31 1.94
CA GLY A 68 -28.50 16.72 1.69
C GLY A 68 -28.67 17.65 2.89
N THR A 69 -29.09 17.14 4.04
CA THR A 69 -29.04 17.91 5.31
C THR A 69 -27.61 18.04 5.83
N ASP A 70 -27.36 19.05 6.69
CA ASP A 70 -26.06 19.20 7.36
C ASP A 70 -25.73 18.01 8.27
N GLU A 71 -26.74 17.46 8.93
CA GLU A 71 -26.61 16.26 9.76
C GLU A 71 -26.21 15.04 8.92
N TYR A 72 -26.82 14.84 7.74
CA TYR A 72 -26.42 13.80 6.80
C TYR A 72 -24.97 13.99 6.35
N ARG A 73 -24.58 15.20 5.94
CA ARG A 73 -23.21 15.50 5.50
C ARG A 73 -22.18 15.24 6.60
N SER A 74 -22.47 15.66 7.83
CA SER A 74 -21.57 15.45 8.98
C SER A 74 -21.42 13.96 9.28
N THR A 75 -22.55 13.24 9.38
CA THR A 75 -22.55 11.80 9.67
C THR A 75 -21.85 11.00 8.57
N MET A 76 -22.03 11.40 7.30
CA MET A 76 -21.37 10.78 6.16
C MET A 76 -19.83 10.87 6.27
N LYS A 77 -19.28 12.03 6.64
CA LYS A 77 -17.84 12.20 6.88
C LYS A 77 -17.34 11.29 7.99
N GLU A 78 -18.07 11.17 9.09
CA GLU A 78 -17.67 10.27 10.19
C GLU A 78 -17.66 8.80 9.76
N VAL A 79 -18.69 8.37 9.01
CA VAL A 79 -18.77 7.01 8.47
C VAL A 79 -17.64 6.75 7.47
N HIS A 80 -17.32 7.72 6.61
CA HIS A 80 -16.16 7.66 5.71
C HIS A 80 -14.88 7.42 6.50
N GLN A 81 -14.63 8.21 7.55
CA GLN A 81 -13.43 8.09 8.36
C GLN A 81 -13.32 6.72 9.05
N ARG A 82 -14.40 6.23 9.67
CA ARG A 82 -14.41 4.90 10.31
C ARG A 82 -14.20 3.77 9.31
N SER A 83 -14.85 3.87 8.15
CA SER A 83 -14.73 2.87 7.08
C SER A 83 -13.35 2.87 6.44
N ALA A 84 -12.77 4.05 6.20
CA ALA A 84 -11.41 4.21 5.72
C ALA A 84 -10.39 3.58 6.68
N LEU A 85 -10.50 3.83 7.99
CA LEU A 85 -9.61 3.23 8.99
C LEU A 85 -9.73 1.69 9.02
N ARG A 86 -10.96 1.17 8.91
CA ARG A 86 -11.23 -0.28 8.88
C ARG A 86 -10.61 -0.94 7.66
N LEU A 87 -10.83 -0.37 6.48
CA LEU A 87 -10.28 -0.88 5.22
C LEU A 87 -8.76 -0.74 5.19
N ARG A 88 -8.20 0.37 5.68
CA ARG A 88 -6.75 0.54 5.83
C ARG A 88 -6.16 -0.57 6.70
N ARG A 89 -6.74 -0.84 7.88
CA ARG A 89 -6.26 -1.90 8.78
C ARG A 89 -6.26 -3.26 8.08
N MET A 90 -7.32 -3.56 7.33
CA MET A 90 -7.41 -4.79 6.53
C MET A 90 -6.31 -4.84 5.46
N CYS A 91 -6.11 -3.75 4.72
CA CYS A 91 -5.04 -3.66 3.72
C CYS A 91 -3.65 -3.85 4.33
N SER A 92 -3.37 -3.28 5.50
CA SER A 92 -2.11 -3.49 6.22
C SER A 92 -1.91 -4.94 6.63
N LEU A 93 -2.97 -5.61 7.12
CA LEU A 93 -2.91 -7.01 7.55
C LEU A 93 -2.76 -7.99 6.38
N ASN A 94 -3.34 -7.67 5.22
CA ASN A 94 -3.21 -8.49 4.03
C ASN A 94 -1.92 -8.17 3.26
N GLY A 95 -1.41 -6.94 3.27
CA GLY A 95 -0.19 -6.59 2.53
C GLY A 95 -0.36 -6.75 1.01
N GLY A 96 0.77 -6.71 0.28
CA GLY A 96 0.82 -7.01 -1.15
C GLY A 96 -0.14 -6.15 -1.97
N LEU A 97 -0.99 -6.80 -2.78
CA LEU A 97 -1.94 -6.13 -3.66
C LEU A 97 -2.90 -5.20 -2.89
N PHE A 98 -3.29 -5.52 -1.66
CA PHE A 98 -4.17 -4.66 -0.88
C PHE A 98 -3.51 -3.34 -0.44
N VAL A 99 -2.20 -3.36 -0.18
CA VAL A 99 -1.42 -2.13 0.07
C VAL A 99 -1.31 -1.33 -1.22
N LYS A 100 -1.09 -1.98 -2.36
CA LYS A 100 -1.06 -1.32 -3.68
C LYS A 100 -2.40 -0.65 -4.02
N VAL A 101 -3.53 -1.33 -3.83
CA VAL A 101 -4.88 -0.72 -3.95
C VAL A 101 -5.01 0.48 -3.02
N GLY A 102 -4.49 0.36 -1.80
CA GLY A 102 -4.45 1.46 -0.85
C GLY A 102 -3.65 2.67 -1.31
N GLN A 103 -2.49 2.45 -1.96
CA GLN A 103 -1.70 3.50 -2.58
C GLN A 103 -2.47 4.19 -3.71
N HIS A 104 -3.17 3.43 -4.56
CA HIS A 104 -4.03 4.01 -5.59
C HIS A 104 -5.14 4.87 -4.98
N ILE A 105 -5.82 4.40 -3.94
CA ILE A 105 -6.83 5.19 -3.20
C ILE A 105 -6.23 6.50 -2.67
N ALA A 106 -5.02 6.44 -2.11
CA ALA A 106 -4.31 7.60 -1.57
C ALA A 106 -3.89 8.64 -2.61
N SER A 107 -3.85 8.28 -3.90
CA SER A 107 -3.51 9.19 -4.99
C SER A 107 -4.73 9.82 -5.68
N LEU A 108 -5.95 9.50 -5.24
CA LEU A 108 -7.22 9.96 -5.85
C LEU A 108 -7.84 11.16 -5.10
N ASP A 109 -7.03 12.16 -4.72
CA ASP A 109 -7.43 13.33 -3.89
C ASP A 109 -8.69 14.07 -4.41
N TYR A 110 -8.92 14.09 -5.72
CA TYR A 110 -10.08 14.79 -6.34
C TYR A 110 -11.29 13.90 -6.62
N LEU A 111 -11.14 12.58 -6.53
CA LEU A 111 -12.17 11.62 -6.91
C LEU A 111 -12.81 10.92 -5.71
N LEU A 112 -12.06 10.80 -4.61
CA LEU A 112 -12.49 10.11 -3.40
C LEU A 112 -12.71 11.08 -2.23
N PRO A 113 -13.58 10.72 -1.25
CA PRO A 113 -13.71 11.49 -0.04
C PRO A 113 -12.37 11.65 0.67
N ARG A 114 -12.10 12.86 1.18
CA ARG A 114 -10.82 13.23 1.82
C ARG A 114 -10.44 12.25 2.94
N GLU A 115 -11.41 11.75 3.68
CA GLU A 115 -11.23 10.79 4.78
C GLU A 115 -10.56 9.50 4.30
N TYR A 116 -10.93 8.99 3.11
CA TYR A 116 -10.29 7.83 2.50
C TYR A 116 -8.87 8.17 2.05
N VAL A 117 -8.73 9.23 1.26
CA VAL A 117 -7.45 9.56 0.65
C VAL A 117 -6.40 9.83 1.73
N SER A 118 -6.70 10.70 2.70
CA SER A 118 -5.80 11.03 3.82
C SER A 118 -5.45 9.82 4.69
N THR A 119 -6.41 8.94 4.97
CA THR A 119 -6.18 7.75 5.81
C THR A 119 -5.21 6.77 5.15
N PHE A 120 -5.23 6.68 3.82
CA PHE A 120 -4.42 5.73 3.06
C PHE A 120 -3.03 6.26 2.66
N LYS A 121 -2.74 7.57 2.78
CA LYS A 121 -1.43 8.18 2.45
C LYS A 121 -0.24 7.48 3.12
N VAL A 122 -0.43 6.91 4.31
CA VAL A 122 0.59 6.14 5.03
C VAL A 122 1.14 4.93 4.23
N PHE A 123 0.39 4.41 3.25
CA PHE A 123 0.89 3.32 2.41
C PHE A 123 1.95 3.75 1.40
N HIS A 124 2.11 5.05 1.13
CA HIS A 124 3.23 5.53 0.31
C HIS A 124 4.56 5.50 1.07
N SER A 125 4.53 5.73 2.38
CA SER A 125 5.73 5.87 3.21
C SER A 125 6.17 4.58 3.89
N SER A 126 5.33 3.55 3.90
CA SER A 126 5.56 2.41 4.78
C SER A 126 4.94 1.12 4.24
N ALA A 127 5.78 0.11 4.08
CA ALA A 127 5.42 -1.27 3.78
C ALA A 127 6.24 -2.22 4.66
N PRO A 128 5.70 -3.39 5.05
CA PRO A 128 6.38 -4.32 5.93
C PRO A 128 7.58 -4.97 5.25
N SER A 129 8.73 -4.96 5.92
CA SER A 129 9.95 -5.58 5.40
C SER A 129 9.88 -7.11 5.41
N THR A 130 10.44 -7.73 4.38
CA THR A 130 10.68 -9.17 4.31
C THR A 130 12.12 -9.48 4.75
N PRO A 131 12.35 -10.53 5.57
CA PRO A 131 13.69 -10.97 5.91
C PRO A 131 14.54 -11.25 4.67
N LEU A 132 15.78 -10.75 4.64
CA LEU A 132 16.68 -10.91 3.50
C LEU A 132 16.86 -12.36 3.07
N LEU A 133 16.86 -13.31 4.02
CA LEU A 133 16.94 -14.74 3.72
C LEU A 133 15.79 -15.22 2.80
N ARG A 134 14.55 -14.74 3.03
CA ARG A 134 13.41 -15.06 2.16
C ARG A 134 13.55 -14.40 0.78
N LEU A 135 14.16 -13.22 0.71
CA LEU A 135 14.42 -12.53 -0.56
C LEU A 135 15.52 -13.21 -1.37
N LYS A 136 16.59 -13.70 -0.71
CA LYS A 136 17.63 -14.52 -1.36
C LYS A 136 17.06 -15.80 -1.98
N ARG A 137 16.04 -16.41 -1.36
CA ARG A 137 15.31 -17.52 -1.98
C ARG A 137 14.61 -17.12 -3.29
N VAL A 138 14.06 -15.91 -3.38
CA VAL A 138 13.46 -15.41 -4.64
C VAL A 138 14.53 -15.25 -5.72
N ILE A 139 15.72 -14.74 -5.36
CA ILE A 139 16.86 -14.65 -6.28
C ILE A 139 17.24 -16.05 -6.78
N PHE A 140 17.38 -17.02 -5.88
CA PHE A 140 17.67 -18.41 -6.26
C PHE A 140 16.61 -19.02 -7.19
N GLU A 141 15.32 -18.79 -6.90
CA GLU A 141 14.21 -19.25 -7.74
C GLU A 141 14.24 -18.66 -9.16
N GLU A 142 14.71 -17.42 -9.34
CA GLU A 142 14.73 -16.74 -10.64
C GLU A 142 16.01 -17.00 -11.45
N PHE A 143 17.16 -17.12 -10.79
CA PHE A 143 18.47 -17.23 -11.46
C PHE A 143 19.09 -18.63 -11.38
N GLY A 144 18.55 -19.52 -10.54
CA GLY A 144 19.08 -20.88 -10.34
C GLY A 144 20.40 -20.95 -9.55
N VAL A 145 20.93 -19.81 -9.12
CA VAL A 145 22.18 -19.69 -8.36
C VAL A 145 21.96 -18.85 -7.09
N PRO A 146 22.77 -19.06 -6.03
CA PRO A 146 22.75 -18.22 -4.83
C PRO A 146 22.98 -16.74 -5.16
N ALA A 147 22.46 -15.85 -4.31
CA ALA A 147 22.64 -14.41 -4.49
C ALA A 147 24.12 -13.99 -4.47
N GLU A 148 24.94 -14.74 -3.73
CA GLU A 148 26.38 -14.57 -3.58
C GLU A 148 27.18 -14.84 -4.87
N GLU A 149 26.61 -15.54 -5.85
CA GLU A 149 27.22 -15.70 -7.19
C GLU A 149 26.89 -14.54 -8.13
N LEU A 150 25.86 -13.75 -7.80
CA LEU A 150 25.44 -12.58 -8.58
C LEU A 150 26.02 -11.29 -8.01
N PHE A 151 26.10 -11.21 -6.68
CA PHE A 151 26.48 -10.02 -5.92
C PHE A 151 27.58 -10.37 -4.92
N SER A 152 28.65 -9.59 -4.88
CA SER A 152 29.67 -9.69 -3.84
C SER A 152 29.14 -9.24 -2.47
N GLU A 153 28.21 -8.28 -2.48
CA GLU A 153 27.50 -7.84 -1.28
C GLU A 153 26.01 -7.63 -1.60
N LEU A 154 25.14 -8.04 -0.68
CA LEU A 154 23.70 -7.76 -0.72
C LEU A 154 23.19 -7.75 0.73
N GLY A 155 22.82 -6.59 1.26
CA GLY A 155 22.55 -6.49 2.70
C GLY A 155 21.67 -5.32 3.10
N GLU A 156 22.17 -4.10 2.93
CA GLU A 156 21.48 -2.89 3.39
C GLU A 156 20.11 -2.74 2.72
N GLN A 157 19.07 -2.56 3.52
CA GLN A 157 17.71 -2.33 3.03
C GLN A 157 17.55 -0.84 2.73
N LEU A 158 17.35 -0.50 1.46
CA LEU A 158 17.13 0.88 1.01
C LEU A 158 15.68 1.34 1.20
N GLY A 159 14.74 0.41 1.06
CA GLY A 159 13.32 0.73 1.19
C GLY A 159 12.41 -0.44 0.90
N VAL A 160 11.13 -0.30 1.27
CA VAL A 160 10.09 -1.28 1.00
C VAL A 160 8.97 -0.62 0.21
N ALA A 161 8.58 -1.24 -0.88
CA ALA A 161 7.42 -0.90 -1.70
C ALA A 161 6.30 -1.92 -1.48
N SER A 162 5.11 -1.67 -2.02
CA SER A 162 3.93 -2.51 -1.81
C SER A 162 4.11 -3.98 -2.25
N LEU A 163 4.88 -4.23 -3.30
CA LEU A 163 5.09 -5.57 -3.88
C LEU A 163 6.52 -6.09 -3.74
N ALA A 164 7.46 -5.26 -3.30
CA ALA A 164 8.89 -5.57 -3.34
C ALA A 164 9.69 -4.77 -2.32
N GLN A 165 10.90 -5.23 -2.07
CA GLN A 165 11.87 -4.58 -1.22
C GLN A 165 13.14 -4.27 -2.01
N CYS A 166 13.71 -3.10 -1.78
CA CYS A 166 14.95 -2.66 -2.42
C CYS A 166 16.12 -2.77 -1.45
N HIS A 167 17.22 -3.35 -1.94
CA HIS A 167 18.47 -3.49 -1.21
C HIS A 167 19.62 -2.85 -1.96
N ARG A 168 20.61 -2.37 -1.23
CA ARG A 168 21.92 -2.05 -1.78
C ARG A 168 22.67 -3.36 -2.04
N GLY A 169 23.25 -3.47 -3.22
CA GLY A 169 24.13 -4.54 -3.60
C GLY A 169 25.41 -4.05 -4.26
N VAL A 170 26.39 -4.94 -4.38
CA VAL A 170 27.63 -4.71 -5.10
C VAL A 170 27.85 -5.89 -6.04
N LEU A 171 28.11 -5.61 -7.33
CA LEU A 171 28.45 -6.62 -8.32
C LEU A 171 29.91 -7.05 -8.16
N HIS A 172 30.28 -8.24 -8.67
CA HIS A 172 31.66 -8.73 -8.60
C HIS A 172 32.69 -7.87 -9.34
N ASP A 173 32.27 -6.94 -10.20
CA ASP A 173 33.13 -5.93 -10.83
C ASP A 173 33.19 -4.60 -10.06
N GLY A 174 32.67 -4.55 -8.84
CA GLY A 174 32.73 -3.41 -7.93
C GLY A 174 31.63 -2.36 -8.11
N ARG A 175 30.76 -2.49 -9.11
CA ARG A 175 29.65 -1.54 -9.31
C ARG A 175 28.60 -1.67 -8.21
N VAL A 176 28.20 -0.54 -7.64
CA VAL A 176 27.13 -0.46 -6.65
C VAL A 176 25.77 -0.42 -7.37
N VAL A 177 24.83 -1.22 -6.89
CA VAL A 177 23.51 -1.40 -7.50
C VAL A 177 22.38 -1.33 -6.48
N ALA A 178 21.21 -0.91 -6.93
CA ALA A 178 19.96 -1.09 -6.23
C ALA A 178 19.28 -2.36 -6.76
N VAL A 179 18.99 -3.30 -5.86
CA VAL A 179 18.38 -4.60 -6.17
C VAL A 179 16.97 -4.63 -5.59
N LYS A 180 15.95 -4.49 -6.44
CA LYS A 180 14.54 -4.55 -6.08
C LYS A 180 14.03 -5.98 -6.26
N ILE A 181 13.59 -6.60 -5.17
CA ILE A 181 13.21 -8.01 -5.11
C ILE A 181 11.75 -8.11 -4.70
N GLN A 182 10.92 -8.80 -5.49
CA GLN A 182 9.52 -9.02 -5.13
C GLN A 182 9.39 -9.82 -3.83
N HIS A 183 8.39 -9.47 -3.02
CA HIS A 183 8.04 -10.28 -1.86
C HIS A 183 7.61 -11.69 -2.32
N PRO A 184 8.04 -12.77 -1.65
CA PRO A 184 7.79 -14.13 -2.12
C PRO A 184 6.31 -14.46 -2.34
N ASP A 185 5.44 -13.94 -1.46
CA ASP A 185 4.02 -14.30 -1.41
C ASP A 185 3.15 -13.45 -2.38
N VAL A 186 3.71 -12.39 -2.97
CA VAL A 186 2.98 -11.46 -3.84
C VAL A 186 2.53 -12.11 -5.14
N ARG A 187 3.39 -12.86 -5.82
CA ARG A 187 3.02 -13.52 -7.09
C ARG A 187 1.95 -14.60 -6.89
N LYS A 188 2.09 -15.38 -5.81
CA LYS A 188 1.15 -16.46 -5.47
C LYS A 188 -0.23 -15.92 -5.11
N ASN A 189 -0.27 -14.85 -4.32
CA ASN A 189 -1.53 -14.32 -3.80
C ASN A 189 -2.14 -13.23 -4.69
N GLY A 190 -1.36 -12.55 -5.54
CA GLY A 190 -1.80 -11.38 -6.30
C GLY A 190 -3.04 -11.62 -7.16
N TYR A 191 -3.04 -12.71 -7.94
CA TYR A 191 -4.21 -13.05 -8.78
C TYR A 191 -5.43 -13.43 -7.94
N THR A 192 -5.23 -14.18 -6.86
CA THR A 192 -6.32 -14.55 -5.94
C THR A 192 -6.88 -13.32 -5.22
N ASP A 193 -6.02 -12.45 -4.71
CA ASP A 193 -6.39 -11.19 -4.08
C ASP A 193 -7.17 -10.30 -5.06
N MET A 194 -6.78 -10.28 -6.33
CA MET A 194 -7.51 -9.54 -7.37
C MET A 194 -8.92 -10.11 -7.60
N SER A 195 -9.09 -11.43 -7.63
CA SER A 195 -10.41 -12.05 -7.68
C SER A 195 -11.27 -11.71 -6.46
N VAL A 196 -10.66 -11.66 -5.26
CA VAL A 196 -11.33 -11.24 -4.02
C VAL A 196 -11.77 -9.78 -4.11
N ILE A 197 -10.88 -8.88 -4.55
CA ILE A 197 -11.20 -7.46 -4.71
C ILE A 197 -12.39 -7.28 -5.64
N ASP A 198 -12.42 -8.00 -6.77
CA ASP A 198 -13.54 -7.93 -7.72
C ASP A 198 -14.86 -8.38 -7.14
N LEU A 199 -14.84 -9.51 -6.44
CA LEU A 199 -16.04 -10.06 -5.81
C LEU A 199 -16.60 -9.07 -4.79
N LEU A 200 -15.72 -8.48 -3.97
CA LEU A 200 -16.12 -7.53 -2.94
C LEU A 200 -16.63 -6.22 -3.53
N VAL A 201 -15.95 -5.65 -4.53
CA VAL A 201 -16.40 -4.42 -5.20
C VAL A 201 -17.74 -4.64 -5.91
N SER A 202 -17.93 -5.79 -6.54
CA SER A 202 -19.21 -6.17 -7.17
C SER A 202 -20.33 -6.32 -6.13
N GLY A 203 -20.04 -6.98 -5.00
CA GLY A 203 -20.99 -7.12 -3.89
C GLY A 203 -21.39 -5.78 -3.27
N VAL A 204 -20.43 -4.85 -3.09
CA VAL A 204 -20.73 -3.50 -2.61
C VAL A 204 -21.58 -2.73 -3.62
N SER A 205 -21.30 -2.86 -4.92
CA SER A 205 -22.08 -2.19 -5.97
C SER A 205 -23.54 -2.67 -6.01
N PHE A 206 -23.80 -3.94 -5.67
CA PHE A 206 -25.16 -4.46 -5.51
C PHE A 206 -25.89 -3.86 -4.29
N VAL A 207 -25.17 -3.66 -3.19
CA VAL A 207 -25.72 -3.11 -1.94
C VAL A 207 -25.88 -1.58 -1.99
N PHE A 208 -25.01 -0.90 -2.73
CA PHE A 208 -24.98 0.55 -2.93
C PHE A 208 -24.91 0.85 -4.44
N PRO A 209 -26.05 0.93 -5.14
CA PRO A 209 -26.09 1.12 -6.60
C PRO A 209 -25.35 2.37 -7.10
N ASN A 210 -25.27 3.42 -6.27
CA ASN A 210 -24.57 4.67 -6.58
C ASN A 210 -23.04 4.58 -6.38
N PHE A 211 -22.52 3.44 -5.91
CA PHE A 211 -21.09 3.22 -5.66
C PHE A 211 -20.43 2.62 -6.91
N HIS A 212 -19.84 3.48 -7.74
CA HIS A 212 -19.21 3.07 -8.99
C HIS A 212 -17.68 2.98 -8.86
N PHE A 213 -17.16 1.91 -8.24
CA PHE A 213 -15.71 1.67 -8.11
C PHE A 213 -15.20 0.44 -8.87
N GLN A 214 -16.07 -0.19 -9.66
CA GLN A 214 -15.68 -1.31 -10.52
C GLN A 214 -14.61 -0.89 -11.54
N TRP A 215 -14.59 0.38 -11.96
CA TRP A 215 -13.52 0.91 -12.82
C TRP A 215 -12.14 0.81 -12.14
N LEU A 216 -12.03 1.11 -10.85
CA LEU A 216 -10.76 1.05 -10.13
C LEU A 216 -10.27 -0.40 -10.00
N ALA A 217 -11.18 -1.33 -9.71
CA ALA A 217 -10.85 -2.75 -9.68
C ALA A 217 -10.39 -3.27 -11.06
N ARG A 218 -11.06 -2.84 -12.16
CA ARG A 218 -10.64 -3.16 -13.53
C ARG A 218 -9.27 -2.59 -13.86
N GLU A 219 -8.99 -1.35 -13.46
CA GLU A 219 -7.69 -0.71 -13.67
C GLU A 219 -6.57 -1.46 -12.94
N VAL A 220 -6.79 -1.83 -11.67
CA VAL A 220 -5.81 -2.60 -10.89
C VAL A 220 -5.60 -3.99 -11.52
N ARG A 221 -6.66 -4.66 -11.99
CA ARG A 221 -6.53 -5.95 -12.71
C ARG A 221 -5.72 -5.82 -13.99
N ALA A 222 -6.02 -4.82 -14.80
CA ALA A 222 -5.33 -4.61 -16.08
C ALA A 222 -3.83 -4.35 -15.87
N ASN A 223 -3.47 -3.66 -14.79
CA ASN A 223 -2.08 -3.34 -14.47
C ASN A 223 -1.36 -4.41 -13.64
N LEU A 224 -2.08 -5.33 -12.99
CA LEU A 224 -1.48 -6.35 -12.13
C LEU A 224 -0.39 -7.20 -12.81
N PRO A 225 -0.54 -7.68 -14.06
CA PRO A 225 0.52 -8.39 -14.75
C PRO A 225 1.79 -7.55 -14.92
N ASN A 226 1.63 -6.26 -15.23
CA ASN A 226 2.75 -5.33 -15.39
C ASN A 226 3.46 -5.05 -14.06
N GLU A 227 2.71 -5.03 -12.95
CA GLU A 227 3.25 -4.86 -11.59
C GLU A 227 3.99 -6.11 -11.09
N LEU A 228 3.67 -7.29 -11.62
CA LEU A 228 4.29 -8.57 -11.28
C LEU A 228 5.47 -8.95 -12.20
N ASP A 229 5.71 -8.20 -13.28
CA ASP A 229 6.81 -8.42 -14.20
C ASP A 229 7.78 -7.24 -14.21
N PHE A 230 8.87 -7.37 -13.46
CA PHE A 230 9.91 -6.36 -13.35
C PHE A 230 10.73 -6.16 -14.63
N GLN A 231 10.65 -7.08 -15.60
CA GLN A 231 11.22 -6.82 -16.92
C GLN A 231 10.42 -5.74 -17.66
N GLN A 232 9.11 -5.67 -17.44
CA GLN A 232 8.29 -4.61 -18.02
C GLN A 232 8.65 -3.25 -17.40
N GLU A 233 8.85 -3.20 -16.08
CA GLU A 233 9.33 -2.00 -15.39
C GLU A 233 10.70 -1.55 -15.92
N ALA A 234 11.66 -2.48 -16.06
CA ALA A 234 12.96 -2.21 -16.65
C ALA A 234 12.90 -1.62 -18.07
N ARG A 235 12.08 -2.20 -18.96
CA ARG A 235 11.89 -1.67 -20.33
C ARG A 235 11.28 -0.27 -20.31
N ASN A 236 10.33 -0.02 -19.40
CA ASN A 236 9.71 1.30 -19.27
C ASN A 236 10.73 2.33 -18.75
N GLN A 237 11.63 1.95 -17.85
CA GLN A 237 12.72 2.79 -17.36
C GLN A 237 13.70 3.16 -18.48
N GLU A 238 14.07 2.23 -19.35
CA GLU A 238 14.92 2.51 -20.51
C GLU A 238 14.22 3.44 -21.53
N LYS A 239 12.92 3.24 -21.78
CA LYS A 239 12.12 4.16 -22.62
C LYS A 239 12.09 5.57 -22.02
N PHE A 240 11.86 5.68 -20.71
CA PHE A 240 11.89 6.96 -20.01
C PHE A 240 13.27 7.63 -20.14
N SER A 241 14.36 6.89 -19.92
CA SER A 241 15.72 7.36 -20.10
C SER A 241 15.97 7.92 -21.52
N ALA A 242 15.49 7.22 -22.54
CA ALA A 242 15.61 7.66 -23.93
C ALA A 242 14.79 8.92 -24.23
N MET A 243 13.54 9.00 -23.75
CA MET A 243 12.66 10.16 -23.94
C MET A 243 13.24 11.43 -23.32
N PHE A 244 13.79 11.32 -22.11
CA PHE A 244 14.27 12.46 -21.32
C PHE A 244 15.77 12.68 -21.39
N LYS A 245 16.49 12.01 -22.32
CA LYS A 245 17.94 12.14 -22.48
C LYS A 245 18.44 13.58 -22.70
N HIS A 246 17.57 14.46 -23.20
CA HIS A 246 17.86 15.87 -23.44
C HIS A 246 17.80 16.75 -22.18
N LEU A 247 17.23 16.25 -21.07
CA LEU A 247 17.16 16.96 -19.80
C LEU A 247 18.32 16.54 -18.90
N THR A 248 19.18 17.48 -18.53
CA THR A 248 20.38 17.21 -17.71
C THR A 248 20.08 17.05 -16.21
N PHE A 249 18.91 17.51 -15.76
CA PHE A 249 18.48 17.46 -14.36
C PHE A 249 17.62 16.22 -14.03
N ILE A 250 17.28 15.38 -15.03
CA ILE A 250 16.54 14.13 -14.82
C ILE A 250 17.45 12.96 -15.20
N LYS A 251 17.55 11.98 -14.30
CA LYS A 251 18.27 10.73 -14.56
C LYS A 251 17.39 9.53 -14.27
N ALA A 252 17.27 8.63 -15.25
CA ALA A 252 16.79 7.28 -15.02
C ALA A 252 18.00 6.37 -14.72
N PRO A 253 18.00 5.58 -13.64
CA PRO A 253 19.09 4.65 -13.36
C PRO A 253 19.29 3.66 -14.51
N ARG A 254 20.54 3.26 -14.79
CA ARG A 254 20.80 2.21 -15.78
C ARG A 254 20.29 0.85 -15.31
N VAL A 255 19.63 0.08 -16.17
CA VAL A 255 19.22 -1.31 -15.88
C VAL A 255 20.39 -2.27 -16.16
N TYR A 256 20.57 -3.25 -15.27
CA TYR A 256 21.51 -4.36 -15.47
C TYR A 256 20.76 -5.65 -15.81
N TRP A 257 20.51 -5.88 -17.10
CA TRP A 257 19.69 -6.99 -17.61
C TRP A 257 20.18 -8.39 -17.22
N ARG A 258 21.50 -8.60 -17.13
CA ARG A 258 22.08 -9.89 -16.68
C ARG A 258 21.66 -10.26 -15.25
N TYR A 259 21.29 -9.27 -14.44
CA TYR A 259 20.89 -9.41 -13.05
C TYR A 259 19.41 -9.05 -12.85
N THR A 260 18.63 -9.05 -13.94
CA THR A 260 17.20 -8.69 -13.94
C THR A 260 16.37 -9.85 -14.47
N SER A 261 15.30 -10.16 -13.77
CA SER A 261 14.34 -11.21 -14.07
C SER A 261 12.91 -10.67 -13.88
N THR A 262 11.89 -11.53 -13.94
CA THR A 262 10.50 -11.10 -13.73
C THR A 262 10.23 -10.67 -12.28
N ARG A 263 11.01 -11.14 -11.31
CA ARG A 263 10.82 -10.85 -9.87
C ARG A 263 12.00 -10.09 -9.23
N VAL A 264 13.08 -9.85 -9.96
CA VAL A 264 14.26 -9.13 -9.49
C VAL A 264 14.63 -8.05 -10.51
N LEU A 265 14.70 -6.80 -10.08
CA LEU A 265 15.17 -5.68 -10.90
C LEU A 265 16.47 -5.14 -10.30
N THR A 266 17.54 -5.19 -11.09
CA THR A 266 18.84 -4.65 -10.68
C THR A 266 19.16 -3.43 -11.51
N MET A 267 19.42 -2.31 -10.85
CA MET A 267 19.68 -1.02 -11.49
C MET A 267 20.85 -0.28 -10.83
N GLU A 268 21.37 0.73 -11.52
CA GLU A 268 22.37 1.65 -10.99
C GLU A 268 21.91 2.23 -9.66
N PHE A 269 22.80 2.20 -8.67
CA PHE A 269 22.53 2.90 -7.41
C PHE A 269 22.72 4.40 -7.63
N CYS A 270 21.67 5.19 -7.34
CA CYS A 270 21.72 6.64 -7.36
C CYS A 270 21.64 7.14 -5.92
N ASP A 271 22.68 7.83 -5.47
CA ASP A 271 22.70 8.49 -4.16
C ASP A 271 21.93 9.81 -4.22
N GLY A 272 21.21 10.14 -3.16
CA GLY A 272 20.33 11.30 -3.10
C GLY A 272 19.33 11.26 -1.95
N GLY A 273 18.68 12.40 -1.72
CA GLY A 273 17.55 12.53 -0.80
C GLY A 273 16.22 12.32 -1.50
N LYS A 274 15.18 12.04 -0.72
CA LYS A 274 13.82 12.02 -1.26
C LYS A 274 13.33 13.45 -1.50
N LEU A 275 12.43 13.61 -2.46
CA LEU A 275 11.82 14.91 -2.78
C LEU A 275 11.03 15.53 -1.61
N ASP A 276 10.60 14.70 -0.65
CA ASP A 276 9.85 15.10 0.53
C ASP A 276 10.71 15.18 1.81
N ASP A 277 12.04 15.05 1.68
CA ASP A 277 12.99 15.14 2.80
C ASP A 277 13.49 16.60 2.95
N LEU A 278 12.77 17.37 3.76
CA LEU A 278 13.06 18.79 4.01
C LEU A 278 14.46 18.99 4.61
N ASP A 279 14.89 18.09 5.51
CA ASP A 279 16.21 18.18 6.14
C ASP A 279 17.32 17.95 5.11
N TYR A 280 17.13 17.00 4.18
CA TYR A 280 18.07 16.78 3.09
C TYR A 280 18.14 17.99 2.16
N ILE A 281 16.98 18.55 1.79
CA ILE A 281 16.87 19.73 0.93
C ILE A 281 17.60 20.92 1.55
N GLU A 282 17.34 21.22 2.82
CA GLU A 282 17.98 22.32 3.57
C GLU A 282 19.49 22.10 3.70
N LYS A 283 19.92 20.90 4.11
CA LYS A 283 21.34 20.56 4.29
C LYS A 283 22.14 20.68 3.00
N HIS A 284 21.55 20.34 1.86
CA HIS A 284 22.20 20.40 0.54
C HIS A 284 21.91 21.72 -0.20
N GLN A 285 21.22 22.67 0.44
CA GLN A 285 20.89 23.99 -0.11
C GLN A 285 20.24 23.90 -1.49
N LEU A 286 19.35 22.91 -1.68
CA LEU A 286 18.64 22.75 -2.94
C LEU A 286 17.62 23.89 -3.08
N PRO A 287 17.53 24.54 -4.26
CA PRO A 287 16.58 25.62 -4.48
C PRO A 287 15.16 25.07 -4.37
N VAL A 288 14.47 25.49 -3.31
CA VAL A 288 13.03 25.30 -3.13
C VAL A 288 12.38 26.58 -3.60
N ASP A 289 12.32 26.78 -4.92
CA ASP A 289 11.49 27.85 -5.44
C ASP A 289 10.05 27.54 -5.01
N GLU A 290 9.36 28.53 -4.44
CA GLU A 290 7.94 28.47 -4.07
C GLU A 290 7.12 28.01 -5.28
N VAL A 291 6.75 26.73 -5.32
CA VAL A 291 5.79 26.18 -6.31
C VAL A 291 4.37 26.32 -5.79
#